data_AF-A0A437APS3-F1
#
_entry.id   AF-A0A437APS3-F1
#
_cell.length_a   1.000
_cell.length_b   1.000
_cell.length_c   1.000
_cell.angle_alpha   90.00
_cell.angle_beta   90.00
_cell.angle_gamma   90.00
#
_symmetry.space_group_name_H-M   'P 1'
#
loop_
_entity.id
_entity.type
_entity.pdbx_description
1 polymer ?
#
loop_
_entity_poly.entity_id
_entity_poly.type
_entity_poly.pdbx_seq_one_letter_code
_entity_poly.pdbx_strand_id
1 'polypeptide(L)'
;MLIAINIPKNACKETQELAKELSTIIPYTFISEEKTDLNIQIIEYNNIRPYKLIIKDLEGEIEFKIVEYLSKKKLNNNLIITEDSPQLIVNNFSTSLGGSVVNWLEKLFPCKIEGRQVVTFQCQNDFIFFRMYRYIFRNEKIDFQNIGPHLCLRLVKLKNKEEEFVIKKYEKKITIL
;
A
#
# COMPACT_ATOMS: atom_id res chain seq x y z
N MET A 1 -2.11 -6.28 -17.38
CA MET A 1 -1.20 -6.53 -16.24
C MET A 1 -2.03 -7.11 -15.11
N LEU A 2 -1.68 -8.29 -14.64
CA LEU A 2 -2.35 -8.98 -13.53
C LEU A 2 -1.50 -8.91 -12.25
N ILE A 3 -2.16 -8.76 -11.11
CA ILE A 3 -1.49 -8.63 -9.80
C ILE A 3 -1.93 -9.78 -8.88
N ALA A 4 -0.98 -10.60 -8.43
CA ALA A 4 -1.24 -11.62 -7.42
C ALA A 4 -0.83 -11.13 -6.02
N ILE A 5 -1.72 -11.28 -5.04
CA ILE A 5 -1.41 -11.10 -3.61
C ILE A 5 -1.13 -12.48 -3.00
N ASN A 6 0.11 -12.68 -2.58
CA ASN A 6 0.55 -13.85 -1.84
C ASN A 6 0.49 -13.58 -0.32
N ILE A 7 -0.14 -14.51 0.40
CA ILE A 7 -0.19 -14.54 1.87
C ILE A 7 0.23 -15.93 2.37
N PRO A 8 0.69 -16.06 3.63
CA PRO A 8 0.99 -17.36 4.21
C PRO A 8 -0.24 -18.29 4.19
N LYS A 9 -0.03 -19.60 3.96
CA LYS A 9 -1.13 -20.59 3.94
C LYS A 9 -2.01 -20.57 5.19
N ASN A 10 -1.38 -20.37 6.35
CA ASN A 10 -2.06 -20.24 7.65
C ASN A 10 -2.04 -18.78 8.14
N ALA A 11 -2.28 -17.83 7.24
CA ALA A 11 -2.33 -16.40 7.56
C ALA A 11 -3.36 -16.12 8.66
N CYS A 12 -3.02 -15.21 9.58
CA CYS A 12 -3.91 -14.71 10.60
C CYS A 12 -5.08 -13.93 10.00
N LYS A 13 -6.13 -13.73 10.79
CA LYS A 13 -7.35 -13.03 10.34
C LYS A 13 -7.07 -11.64 9.78
N GLU A 14 -6.17 -10.88 10.42
CA GLU A 14 -5.83 -9.53 9.98
C GLU A 14 -5.14 -9.51 8.61
N THR A 15 -4.25 -10.47 8.35
CA THR A 15 -3.57 -10.59 7.06
C THR A 15 -4.54 -11.00 5.95
N GLN A 16 -5.45 -11.93 6.23
CA GLN A 16 -6.50 -12.31 5.29
C GLN A 16 -7.43 -11.12 4.97
N GLU A 17 -7.78 -10.32 5.98
CA GLU A 17 -8.59 -9.11 5.81
C GLU A 17 -7.85 -8.07 4.97
N LEU A 18 -6.58 -7.81 5.28
CA LEU A 18 -5.76 -6.87 4.51
C LEU A 18 -5.64 -7.29 3.05
N ALA A 19 -5.37 -8.57 2.78
CA ALA A 19 -5.25 -9.09 1.42
C ALA A 19 -6.55 -8.93 0.64
N LYS A 20 -7.69 -9.20 1.26
CA LYS A 20 -9.01 -9.00 0.65
C LYS A 20 -9.26 -7.53 0.34
N GLU A 21 -9.03 -6.65 1.31
CA GLU A 21 -9.20 -5.21 1.10
C GLU A 21 -8.29 -4.68 -0.01
N LEU A 22 -7.00 -5.06 -0.02
CA LEU A 22 -6.08 -4.68 -1.11
C LEU A 22 -6.54 -5.25 -2.46
N SER A 23 -7.02 -6.50 -2.53
CA SER A 23 -7.54 -7.08 -3.78
C SER A 23 -8.77 -6.35 -4.32
N THR A 24 -9.57 -5.75 -3.45
CA THR A 24 -10.73 -4.93 -3.84
C THR A 24 -10.33 -3.53 -4.30
N ILE A 25 -9.28 -2.95 -3.71
CA ILE A 25 -8.85 -1.57 -3.98
C ILE A 25 -7.96 -1.51 -5.22
N ILE A 26 -7.03 -2.45 -5.36
CA ILE A 26 -6.03 -2.47 -6.43
C ILE A 26 -6.67 -3.14 -7.67
N PRO A 27 -6.76 -2.44 -8.81
CA PRO A 27 -7.34 -3.01 -10.02
C PRO A 27 -6.63 -4.29 -10.47
N TYR A 28 -7.37 -5.20 -11.12
CA TYR A 28 -6.82 -6.43 -11.71
C TYR A 28 -6.03 -7.32 -10.73
N THR A 29 -6.43 -7.29 -9.46
CA THR A 29 -5.73 -7.96 -8.37
C THR A 29 -6.53 -9.13 -7.81
N PHE A 30 -5.86 -10.23 -7.51
CA PHE A 30 -6.46 -11.41 -6.90
C PHE A 30 -5.49 -12.07 -5.91
N ILE A 31 -6.01 -12.82 -4.94
CA ILE A 31 -5.18 -13.55 -3.97
C ILE A 31 -4.80 -14.89 -4.59
N SER A 32 -3.50 -15.13 -4.78
CA SER A 32 -2.98 -16.36 -5.39
C SER A 32 -1.50 -16.59 -5.04
N GLU A 33 -1.05 -17.85 -5.13
CA GLU A 33 0.37 -18.22 -5.11
C GLU A 33 1.00 -18.19 -6.51
N GLU A 34 0.20 -17.98 -7.56
CA GLU A 34 0.67 -17.91 -8.94
C GLU A 34 1.53 -16.67 -9.19
N LYS A 35 2.55 -16.85 -10.05
CA LYS A 35 3.40 -15.76 -10.48
C LYS A 35 2.71 -14.97 -11.60
N THR A 36 2.46 -13.69 -11.37
CA THR A 36 1.95 -12.75 -12.39
C THR A 36 3.00 -11.71 -12.77
N ASP A 37 2.63 -10.71 -13.57
CA ASP A 37 3.49 -9.59 -13.97
C ASP A 37 4.05 -8.81 -12.77
N LEU A 38 3.17 -8.56 -11.77
CA LEU A 38 3.48 -7.85 -10.54
C LEU A 38 2.90 -8.65 -9.36
N ASN A 39 3.69 -8.89 -8.33
CA ASN A 39 3.29 -9.72 -7.20
C ASN A 39 3.41 -8.91 -5.91
N ILE A 40 2.39 -8.96 -5.07
CA ILE A 40 2.39 -8.39 -3.72
C ILE A 40 2.50 -9.53 -2.73
N GLN A 41 3.48 -9.49 -1.83
CA GLN A 41 3.63 -10.47 -0.77
C GLN A 41 3.40 -9.80 0.59
N ILE A 42 2.51 -10.36 1.39
CA ILE A 42 2.31 -9.93 2.78
C ILE A 42 3.01 -10.94 3.69
N ILE A 43 3.98 -10.47 4.48
CA ILE A 43 4.68 -11.28 5.47
C ILE A 43 4.14 -10.95 6.85
N GLU A 44 3.94 -11.96 7.68
CA GLU A 44 3.47 -11.82 9.06
C GLU A 44 4.62 -11.72 10.07
N TYR A 45 4.33 -11.09 11.21
CA TYR A 45 5.18 -11.21 12.40
C TYR A 45 4.58 -12.28 13.32
N ASN A 46 5.29 -13.41 13.47
CA ASN A 46 4.92 -14.54 14.33
C ASN A 46 3.47 -15.05 14.13
N ASN A 47 2.92 -14.95 12.92
CA ASN A 47 1.53 -15.28 12.62
C ASN A 47 0.48 -14.50 13.43
N ILE A 48 0.86 -13.35 14.00
CA ILE A 48 -0.03 -12.51 14.81
C ILE A 48 -0.65 -11.41 13.94
N ARG A 49 0.14 -10.76 13.09
CA ARG A 49 -0.28 -9.58 12.33
C ARG A 49 0.52 -9.42 11.03
N PRO A 50 -0.04 -8.72 10.02
CA PRO A 50 0.73 -8.31 8.85
C PRO A 50 1.90 -7.40 9.27
N TYR A 51 3.07 -7.62 8.69
CA TYR A 51 4.32 -7.01 9.12
C TYR A 51 5.13 -6.37 7.98
N LYS A 52 5.19 -7.03 6.82
CA LYS A 52 5.81 -6.45 5.62
C LYS A 52 4.87 -6.58 4.43
N LEU A 53 4.94 -5.59 3.56
CA LEU A 53 4.33 -5.59 2.23
C LEU A 53 5.47 -5.47 1.22
N ILE A 54 5.64 -6.48 0.39
CA ILE A 54 6.68 -6.50 -0.64
C ILE A 54 6.01 -6.52 -2.00
N ILE A 55 6.41 -5.63 -2.89
CA ILE A 55 5.94 -5.61 -4.29
C ILE A 55 7.12 -6.00 -5.16
N LYS A 56 6.92 -6.94 -6.08
CA LYS A 56 7.96 -7.46 -6.98
C LYS A 56 7.46 -7.56 -8.41
N ASP A 57 8.32 -7.23 -9.35
CA ASP A 57 8.15 -7.53 -10.76
C ASP A 57 9.45 -8.13 -11.33
N LEU A 58 9.58 -8.13 -12.66
CA LEU A 58 10.78 -8.62 -13.35
C LEU A 58 12.00 -7.69 -13.19
N GLU A 59 11.80 -6.43 -12.78
CA GLU A 59 12.83 -5.40 -12.73
C GLU A 59 13.36 -5.16 -11.32
N GLY A 60 12.64 -5.60 -10.29
CA GLY A 60 13.11 -5.50 -8.93
C GLY A 60 12.06 -5.77 -7.86
N GLU A 61 12.29 -5.18 -6.69
CA GLU A 61 11.41 -5.26 -5.54
C GLU A 61 11.43 -3.99 -4.70
N ILE A 62 10.30 -3.67 -4.09
CA ILE A 62 10.17 -2.66 -3.06
C ILE A 62 9.54 -3.30 -1.81
N GLU A 63 10.13 -3.07 -0.66
CA GLU A 63 9.71 -3.61 0.62
C GLU A 63 9.33 -2.47 1.57
N PHE A 64 8.10 -2.57 2.09
CA PHE A 64 7.61 -1.73 3.16
C PHE A 64 7.41 -2.55 4.43
N LYS A 65 7.78 -1.95 5.56
CA LYS A 65 7.28 -2.38 6.86
C LYS A 65 5.89 -1.80 7.06
N ILE A 66 4.95 -2.65 7.46
CA ILE A 66 3.63 -2.23 7.93
C ILE A 66 3.80 -1.81 9.40
N VAL A 67 3.72 -0.51 9.64
CA VAL A 67 3.82 0.08 10.98
C VAL A 67 2.47 -0.06 11.68
N GLU A 68 1.40 0.28 10.97
CA GLU A 68 0.02 0.20 11.45
C GLU A 68 -0.91 -0.23 10.31
N TYR A 69 -1.92 -1.02 10.67
CA TYR A 69 -3.03 -1.41 9.81
C TYR A 69 -4.33 -1.37 10.63
N LEU A 70 -5.27 -0.54 10.19
CA LEU A 70 -6.65 -0.53 10.67
C LEU A 70 -7.56 -0.92 9.51
N SER A 71 -8.21 -2.08 9.61
CA SER A 71 -9.17 -2.55 8.61
C SER A 71 -10.41 -1.67 8.60
N LYS A 72 -11.18 -1.72 7.51
CA LYS A 72 -12.49 -1.05 7.43
C LYS A 72 -13.39 -1.47 8.57
N LYS A 73 -13.39 -2.76 8.93
CA LYS A 73 -14.17 -3.29 10.04
C LYS A 73 -13.78 -2.66 11.38
N LYS A 74 -12.48 -2.53 11.67
CA LYS A 74 -11.99 -1.87 12.89
C LYS A 74 -12.35 -0.38 12.93
N LEU A 75 -12.45 0.25 11.76
CA LEU A 75 -12.87 1.64 11.61
C LEU A 75 -14.40 1.84 11.65
N ASN A 76 -15.18 0.77 11.87
CA ASN A 76 -16.64 0.77 11.75
C ASN A 76 -17.13 1.34 10.39
N ASN A 77 -16.33 1.13 9.34
CA ASN A 77 -16.59 1.68 8.01
C ASN A 77 -17.30 0.65 7.13
N ASN A 78 -18.63 0.79 7.05
CA ASN A 78 -19.49 -0.08 6.25
C ASN A 78 -19.70 0.44 4.81
N LEU A 79 -18.95 1.46 4.38
CA LEU A 79 -19.10 2.03 3.05
C LEU A 79 -18.55 1.06 2.00
N ILE A 80 -19.27 0.93 0.88
CA ILE A 80 -18.89 0.02 -0.20
C ILE A 80 -17.80 0.67 -1.06
N ILE A 81 -16.78 -0.11 -1.43
CA ILE A 81 -15.83 0.23 -2.50
C ILE A 81 -16.46 -0.29 -3.81
N THR A 82 -16.80 0.62 -4.73
CA THR A 82 -17.27 0.27 -6.08
C THR A 82 -16.15 -0.33 -6.92
N GLU A 83 -16.51 -0.98 -8.02
CA GLU A 83 -15.60 -1.64 -8.95
C GLU A 83 -14.77 -0.67 -9.81
N ASP A 84 -15.13 0.63 -9.80
CA ASP A 84 -14.40 1.67 -10.52
C ASP A 84 -12.94 1.75 -10.03
N SER A 85 -12.00 1.79 -10.97
CA SER A 85 -10.58 1.95 -10.65
C SER A 85 -10.36 3.29 -9.95
N PRO A 86 -9.75 3.33 -8.75
CA PRO A 86 -9.48 4.60 -8.09
C PRO A 86 -8.36 5.37 -8.79
N GLN A 87 -8.43 6.70 -8.72
CA GLN A 87 -7.33 7.57 -9.10
C GLN A 87 -6.22 7.51 -8.05
N LEU A 88 -4.96 7.67 -8.46
CA LEU A 88 -3.82 7.71 -7.56
C LEU A 88 -3.40 9.16 -7.28
N ILE A 89 -3.30 9.53 -6.01
CA ILE A 89 -2.66 10.78 -5.56
C ILE A 89 -1.46 10.43 -4.69
N VAL A 90 -0.30 10.97 -5.04
CA VAL A 90 0.94 10.86 -4.27
C VAL A 90 1.36 12.24 -3.77
N ASN A 91 1.53 12.39 -2.46
CA ASN A 91 1.87 13.66 -1.81
C ASN A 91 3.20 13.55 -1.06
N ASN A 92 4.02 14.61 -1.15
CA ASN A 92 5.29 14.77 -0.42
C ASN A 92 6.39 13.74 -0.72
N PHE A 93 6.44 13.22 -1.95
CA PHE A 93 7.55 12.38 -2.45
C PHE A 93 8.56 13.22 -3.23
N SER A 94 9.18 14.21 -2.58
CA SER A 94 10.01 15.22 -3.27
C SER A 94 11.45 14.81 -3.56
N THR A 95 11.93 13.70 -2.99
CA THR A 95 13.31 13.21 -3.17
C THR A 95 13.42 12.26 -4.37
N SER A 96 14.64 12.04 -4.88
CA SER A 96 14.87 11.05 -5.96
C SER A 96 14.39 9.65 -5.56
N LEU A 97 14.70 9.22 -4.33
CA LEU A 97 14.17 7.97 -3.79
C LEU A 97 12.64 7.97 -3.70
N GLY A 98 12.06 9.12 -3.33
CA GLY A 98 10.60 9.30 -3.33
C GLY A 98 10.00 9.11 -4.72
N GLY A 99 10.64 9.64 -5.77
CA GLY A 99 10.27 9.38 -7.17
C GLY A 99 10.32 7.91 -7.53
N SER A 100 11.39 7.19 -7.17
CA SER A 100 11.48 5.74 -7.39
C SER A 100 10.37 4.97 -6.66
N VAL A 101 10.00 5.40 -5.45
CA VAL A 101 8.86 4.82 -4.72
C VAL A 101 7.55 5.09 -5.45
N VAL A 102 7.32 6.32 -5.94
CA VAL A 102 6.12 6.67 -6.71
C VAL A 102 5.98 5.81 -7.95
N ASN A 103 7.06 5.59 -8.71
CA ASN A 103 7.07 4.71 -9.89
C ASN A 103 6.57 3.28 -9.55
N TRP A 104 6.92 2.75 -8.37
CA TRP A 104 6.39 1.46 -7.92
C TRP A 104 4.91 1.51 -7.54
N LEU A 105 4.45 2.61 -6.92
CA LEU A 105 3.05 2.78 -6.55
C LEU A 105 2.14 2.97 -7.78
N GLU A 106 2.62 3.67 -8.82
CA GLU A 106 1.90 3.86 -10.09
C GLU A 106 1.66 2.54 -10.83
N LYS A 107 2.57 1.55 -10.70
CA LYS A 107 2.35 0.20 -11.23
C LYS A 107 1.12 -0.49 -10.62
N LEU A 108 0.71 -0.13 -9.39
CA LEU A 108 -0.48 -0.71 -8.76
C LEU A 108 -1.79 -0.09 -9.27
N PHE A 109 -1.75 1.18 -9.68
CA PHE A 109 -2.94 1.97 -9.98
C PHE A 109 -2.84 2.54 -11.40
N PRO A 110 -3.26 1.79 -12.43
CA PRO A 110 -3.23 2.30 -13.80
C PRO A 110 -4.07 3.58 -13.89
N CYS A 111 -3.54 4.59 -14.59
CA CYS A 111 -4.20 5.88 -14.74
C CYS A 111 -5.53 5.72 -15.51
N LYS A 112 -6.63 5.68 -14.76
CA LYS A 112 -7.99 5.74 -15.27
C LYS A 112 -8.72 6.87 -14.55
N ILE A 113 -9.43 7.69 -15.32
CA ILE A 113 -10.15 8.87 -14.81
C ILE A 113 -11.63 8.53 -14.56
N GLU A 114 -11.99 7.24 -14.68
CA GLU A 114 -13.36 6.77 -14.48
C GLU A 114 -13.66 6.58 -12.99
N GLY A 115 -14.81 7.09 -12.54
CA GLY A 115 -15.27 6.95 -11.15
C GLY A 115 -15.00 8.17 -10.25
N ARG A 116 -15.40 8.06 -8.98
CA ARG A 116 -15.27 9.10 -7.95
C ARG A 116 -14.51 8.61 -6.72
N GLN A 117 -13.50 7.79 -6.96
CA GLN A 117 -12.68 7.19 -5.93
C GLN A 117 -11.22 7.58 -6.11
N VAL A 118 -10.53 7.73 -5.00
CA VAL A 118 -9.12 8.09 -4.97
C VAL A 118 -8.40 7.32 -3.90
N VAL A 119 -7.25 6.77 -4.26
CA VAL A 119 -6.25 6.25 -3.35
C VAL A 119 -5.19 7.32 -3.18
N THR A 120 -4.80 7.54 -1.93
CA THR A 120 -3.78 8.51 -1.57
C THR A 120 -2.62 7.80 -0.91
N PHE A 121 -1.40 8.16 -1.30
CA PHE A 121 -0.19 7.90 -0.54
C PHE A 121 0.41 9.24 -0.14
N GLN A 122 0.56 9.48 1.16
CA GLN A 122 1.15 10.71 1.68
C GLN A 122 2.40 10.36 2.47
N CYS A 123 3.53 10.92 2.08
CA CYS A 123 4.76 10.81 2.84
C CYS A 123 4.84 11.91 3.92
N GLN A 124 5.09 11.55 5.17
CA GLN A 124 5.30 12.49 6.27
C GLN A 124 6.24 11.86 7.31
N ASN A 125 7.34 12.54 7.63
CA ASN A 125 8.36 12.07 8.58
C ASN A 125 8.85 10.63 8.28
N ASP A 126 9.12 10.32 7.01
CA ASP A 126 9.49 8.99 6.49
C ASP A 126 8.43 7.88 6.63
N PHE A 127 7.21 8.22 7.05
CA PHE A 127 6.06 7.32 7.03
C PHE A 127 5.20 7.60 5.80
N ILE A 128 4.70 6.54 5.18
CA ILE A 128 3.81 6.59 4.03
C ILE A 128 2.43 6.18 4.50
N PHE A 129 1.51 7.13 4.51
CA PHE A 129 0.12 6.91 4.87
C PHE A 129 -0.69 6.59 3.63
N PHE A 130 -1.29 5.40 3.62
CA PHE A 130 -2.22 4.99 2.57
C PHE A 130 -3.65 5.12 3.05
N ARG A 131 -4.50 5.76 2.25
CA ARG A 131 -5.93 5.93 2.52
C ARG A 131 -6.70 5.88 1.20
N MET A 132 -7.95 5.41 1.26
CA MET A 132 -8.88 5.45 0.14
C MET A 132 -10.09 6.32 0.47
N TYR A 133 -10.45 7.21 -0.44
CA TYR A 133 -11.58 8.13 -0.32
C TYR A 133 -12.53 8.01 -1.52
N ARG A 134 -13.81 8.25 -1.27
CA ARG A 134 -14.78 8.66 -2.28
C ARG A 134 -14.96 10.17 -2.18
N TYR A 135 -15.06 10.86 -3.30
CA TYR A 135 -15.30 12.30 -3.31
C TYR A 135 -16.61 12.66 -4.00
N ILE A 136 -17.22 13.76 -3.56
CA ILE A 136 -18.43 14.34 -4.17
C ILE A 136 -18.22 15.84 -4.31
N PHE A 137 -18.54 16.38 -5.47
CA PHE A 137 -18.61 17.83 -5.69
C PHE A 137 -19.89 18.37 -5.08
N ARG A 138 -19.75 19.34 -4.17
CA ARG A 138 -20.86 20.11 -3.59
C ARG A 138 -20.58 21.58 -3.86
N ASN A 139 -21.23 22.12 -4.88
CA ASN A 139 -20.97 23.47 -5.41
C ASN A 139 -19.46 23.63 -5.73
N GLU A 140 -18.80 24.64 -5.16
CA GLU A 140 -17.36 24.92 -5.34
C GLU A 140 -16.46 24.13 -4.37
N LYS A 141 -17.01 23.23 -3.55
CA LYS A 141 -16.25 22.42 -2.58
C LYS A 141 -16.23 20.95 -2.95
N ILE A 142 -15.15 20.27 -2.55
CA ILE A 142 -14.99 18.83 -2.68
C ILE A 142 -15.06 18.22 -1.27
N ASP A 143 -16.04 17.36 -1.04
CA ASP A 143 -16.13 16.58 0.19
C ASP A 143 -15.51 15.20 -0.04
N PHE A 144 -14.62 14.80 0.86
CA PHE A 144 -14.00 13.48 0.87
C PHE A 144 -14.57 12.62 2.00
N GLN A 145 -14.89 11.37 1.67
CA GLN A 145 -15.32 10.38 2.65
C GLN A 145 -14.36 9.18 2.58
N ASN A 146 -13.76 8.82 3.71
CA ASN A 146 -12.86 7.65 3.76
C ASN A 146 -13.69 6.36 3.62
N ILE A 147 -13.31 5.47 2.71
CA ILE A 147 -14.05 4.24 2.38
C ILE A 147 -13.21 2.96 2.49
N GLY A 148 -11.91 3.09 2.77
CA GLY A 148 -10.95 1.98 2.79
C GLY A 148 -10.21 1.86 4.13
N PRO A 149 -9.26 0.92 4.21
CA PRO A 149 -8.43 0.77 5.39
C PRO A 149 -7.42 1.90 5.54
N HIS A 150 -6.84 1.96 6.73
CA HIS A 150 -5.77 2.87 7.07
C HIS A 150 -4.49 2.07 7.21
N LEU A 151 -3.51 2.35 6.35
CA LEU A 151 -2.16 1.81 6.50
C LEU A 151 -1.17 2.93 6.80
N CYS A 152 -0.22 2.61 7.68
CA CYS A 152 1.01 3.37 7.87
C CYS A 152 2.17 2.46 7.51
N LEU A 153 2.92 2.85 6.48
CA LEU A 153 4.02 2.09 5.92
C LEU A 153 5.34 2.83 6.16
N ARG A 154 6.44 2.09 6.19
CA ARG A 154 7.78 2.65 6.16
C ARG A 154 8.62 1.91 5.14
N LEU A 155 9.30 2.62 4.25
CA LEU A 155 10.23 1.99 3.32
C LEU A 155 11.32 1.24 4.10
N VAL A 156 11.66 0.04 3.64
CA VAL A 156 12.75 -0.80 4.18
C VAL A 156 13.80 -1.03 3.12
N LYS A 157 13.37 -1.40 1.92
CA LYS A 157 14.26 -1.69 0.80
C LYS A 157 13.60 -1.26 -0.50
N LEU A 158 14.41 -0.74 -1.42
CA LEU A 158 14.07 -0.59 -2.82
C LEU A 158 15.23 -1.15 -3.62
N LYS A 159 14.93 -2.02 -4.56
CA LYS A 159 15.91 -2.56 -5.50
C LYS A 159 15.28 -2.55 -6.89
N ASN A 160 15.95 -1.94 -7.84
CA ASN A 160 15.66 -2.08 -9.26
C ASN A 160 16.96 -2.45 -9.99
N LYS A 161 16.97 -2.38 -11.33
CA LYS A 161 18.16 -2.69 -12.14
C LYS A 161 19.32 -1.70 -11.92
N GLU A 162 19.04 -0.46 -11.53
CA GLU A 162 19.98 0.66 -11.50
C GLU A 162 20.47 0.99 -10.09
N GLU A 163 19.65 0.73 -9.07
CA GLU A 163 19.87 1.16 -7.70
C GLU A 163 19.37 0.12 -6.69
N GLU A 164 20.11 -0.01 -5.58
CA GLU A 164 19.70 -0.76 -4.40
C GLU A 164 19.83 0.13 -3.16
N PHE A 165 18.70 0.40 -2.52
CA PHE A 165 18.59 1.14 -1.27
C PHE A 165 18.08 0.22 -0.16
N VAL A 166 18.80 0.23 0.96
CA VAL A 166 18.38 -0.47 2.18
C VAL A 166 18.42 0.52 3.34
N ILE A 167 17.26 0.78 3.93
CA ILE A 167 17.16 1.62 5.12
C ILE A 167 17.59 0.78 6.33
N LYS A 168 18.87 0.89 6.69
CA LYS A 168 19.38 0.36 7.95
C LYS A 168 18.67 1.09 9.09
N LYS A 169 18.17 0.35 10.09
CA LYS A 169 17.67 0.98 11.33
C LYS A 169 18.77 1.90 11.87
N TYR A 170 18.41 3.12 12.27
CA TYR A 170 19.16 3.78 13.32
C TYR A 170 19.06 2.89 14.55
N GLU A 171 20.13 2.13 14.86
CA GLU A 171 20.38 1.73 16.23
C GLU A 171 20.58 3.03 17.00
N LYS A 172 19.56 3.45 17.75
CA LYS A 172 19.76 4.43 18.82
C LYS A 172 20.71 3.75 19.81
N LYS A 173 22.02 3.91 19.65
CA LYS A 173 22.98 3.71 20.73
C LYS A 173 22.66 4.78 21.76
N ILE A 174 21.78 4.45 22.71
CA ILE A 174 21.73 5.17 23.98
C ILE A 174 22.98 4.71 24.72
N THR A 175 24.10 5.39 24.48
CA THR A 175 25.22 5.36 25.42
C THR A 175 24.78 6.23 26.59
N ILE A 176 24.29 5.58 27.65
CA ILE A 176 24.22 6.22 28.96
C ILE A 176 25.68 6.35 29.41
N LEU A 177 26.18 7.58 29.50
CA LEU A 177 27.42 7.91 30.22
C LEU A 177 27.14 7.92 31.71
#